data_AF-A0A7C5JQ58-F1
#
_entry.id   AF-A0A7C5JQ58-F1
#
_cell.length_a   1.000
_cell.length_b   1.000
_cell.length_c   1.000
_cell.angle_alpha   90.00
_cell.angle_beta   90.00
_cell.angle_gamma   90.00
#
_symmetry.space_group_name_H-M   'P 1'
#
loop_
_entity.id
_entity.type
_entity.pdbx_description
1 polymer ?
#
loop_
_entity_poly.entity_id
_entity_poly.type
_entity_poly.pdbx_seq_one_letter_code
_entity_poly.pdbx_strand_id
1 'polypeptide(L)'
;MAAGQVEEKLKEVAFAACNKVKKKGKRYRGLNPWQEEDYKLLTFLAKGEHAIVGFRNKDLRSWLYPESKRLTKDEQKRYSGRTTRRIKLLRVHGLIKKVARENRYILTAKGQKFVGALMSASAVDIKGLTNIAA
;
A
#
# COMPACT_ATOMS: atom_id res chain seq x y z
N MET A 1 12.01 -15.28 19.60
CA MET A 1 12.16 -14.07 20.42
C MET A 1 10.98 -13.15 20.15
N ALA A 2 10.14 -12.98 21.18
CA ALA A 2 9.06 -12.01 21.36
C ALA A 2 8.07 -11.82 20.19
N ALA A 3 7.15 -12.77 20.02
CA ALA A 3 5.80 -12.44 19.54
C ALA A 3 5.09 -11.67 20.66
N GLY A 4 5.46 -10.41 20.86
CA GLY A 4 4.71 -9.50 21.70
C GLY A 4 3.31 -9.41 21.11
N GLN A 5 2.32 -9.87 21.85
CA GLN A 5 0.91 -9.57 21.62
C GLN A 5 0.80 -8.05 21.54
N VAL A 6 0.75 -7.51 20.33
CA VAL A 6 0.45 -6.09 20.16
C VAL A 6 -1.06 -5.99 20.15
N GLU A 7 -1.64 -5.58 21.29
CA GLU A 7 -3.03 -5.16 21.44
C GLU A 7 -3.33 -3.88 20.64
N GLU A 8 -2.90 -3.80 19.39
CA GLU A 8 -3.28 -2.70 18.50
C GLU A 8 -4.52 -3.10 17.72
N LYS A 9 -5.57 -2.29 17.84
CA LYS A 9 -6.81 -2.50 17.11
C LYS A 9 -6.57 -2.20 15.62
N LEU A 10 -7.32 -2.88 14.75
CA LEU A 10 -7.30 -2.58 13.31
C LEU A 10 -7.54 -1.08 13.03
N LYS A 11 -8.40 -0.44 13.83
CA LYS A 11 -8.66 1.00 13.77
C LYS A 11 -7.38 1.81 13.95
N GLU A 12 -6.52 1.49 14.91
CA GLU A 12 -5.29 2.23 15.21
C GLU A 12 -4.26 2.09 14.10
N VAL A 13 -4.07 0.86 13.63
CA VAL A 13 -3.20 0.55 12.50
C VAL A 13 -3.67 1.29 11.24
N ALA A 14 -4.98 1.31 10.98
CA ALA A 14 -5.55 1.93 9.80
C ALA A 14 -5.60 3.46 9.88
N PHE A 15 -5.86 4.02 11.07
CA PHE A 15 -6.13 5.45 11.26
C PHE A 15 -5.03 6.33 10.66
N ALA A 16 -3.76 6.00 10.90
CA ALA A 16 -2.64 6.83 10.45
C ALA A 16 -2.48 6.87 8.92
N ALA A 17 -2.89 5.81 8.21
CA ALA A 17 -2.76 5.70 6.76
C ALA A 17 -4.03 6.08 6.00
N CYS A 18 -5.20 5.92 6.64
CA CYS A 18 -6.50 6.23 6.05
C CYS A 18 -6.91 7.71 6.21
N ASN A 19 -6.20 8.49 7.03
CA ASN A 19 -6.46 9.91 7.21
C ASN A 19 -5.52 10.81 6.40
N LYS A 20 -5.92 12.07 6.21
CA LYS A 20 -5.11 13.08 5.50
C LYS A 20 -3.84 13.39 6.30
N VAL A 21 -2.74 13.61 5.61
CA VAL A 21 -1.46 13.98 6.22
C VAL A 21 -0.85 15.20 5.54
N LYS A 22 -0.15 16.05 6.30
CA LYS A 22 0.64 17.18 5.79
C LYS A 22 2.12 16.80 5.77
N LYS A 23 2.78 16.97 4.62
CA LYS A 23 4.23 16.75 4.49
C LYS A 23 4.85 17.81 3.60
N LYS A 24 5.84 18.53 4.15
CA LYS A 24 6.53 19.66 3.49
C LYS A 24 5.54 20.70 2.94
N GLY A 25 4.61 21.15 3.77
CA GLY A 25 3.57 22.13 3.42
C GLY A 25 2.44 21.61 2.50
N LYS A 26 2.58 20.41 1.91
CA LYS A 26 1.58 19.84 1.01
C LYS A 26 0.66 18.86 1.74
N ARG A 27 -0.64 18.93 1.46
CA ARG A 27 -1.66 17.99 1.96
C ARG A 27 -1.73 16.78 1.02
N TYR A 28 -1.80 15.59 1.60
CA TYR A 28 -1.99 14.33 0.88
C TYR A 28 -3.23 13.62 1.44
N ARG A 29 -4.00 12.99 0.56
CA ARG A 29 -5.18 12.21 0.98
C ARG A 29 -4.78 10.99 1.79
N GLY A 30 -5.71 10.47 2.59
CA GLY A 30 -5.58 9.13 3.15
C GLY A 30 -5.79 8.05 2.09
N LEU A 31 -5.31 6.85 2.36
CA LEU A 31 -5.67 5.65 1.61
C LEU A 31 -7.12 5.25 1.93
N ASN A 32 -7.83 4.73 0.94
CA ASN A 32 -9.14 4.13 1.14
C ASN A 32 -9.06 2.64 0.80
N PRO A 33 -8.76 1.75 1.76
CA PRO A 33 -8.57 0.32 1.51
C PRO A 33 -9.73 -0.37 0.81
N TRP A 34 -10.94 0.17 0.94
CA TRP A 34 -12.17 -0.40 0.37
C TRP A 34 -12.51 0.16 -1.02
N GLN A 35 -11.78 1.17 -1.49
CA GLN A 35 -11.87 1.63 -2.87
C GLN A 35 -11.06 0.69 -3.77
N GLU A 36 -11.62 0.25 -4.89
CA GLU A 36 -11.00 -0.71 -5.81
C GLU A 36 -9.54 -0.39 -6.19
N GLU A 37 -9.23 0.87 -6.54
CA GLU A 37 -7.86 1.26 -6.93
C GLU A 37 -6.86 1.13 -5.77
N ASP A 38 -7.26 1.53 -4.57
CA ASP A 38 -6.40 1.47 -3.38
C ASP A 38 -6.34 0.03 -2.86
N TYR A 39 -7.42 -0.75 -2.95
CA TYR A 39 -7.41 -2.19 -2.64
C TYR A 39 -6.42 -2.94 -3.54
N LYS A 40 -6.50 -2.77 -4.86
CA LYS A 40 -5.56 -3.34 -5.84
C LYS A 40 -4.11 -2.96 -5.51
N LEU A 41 -3.87 -1.73 -5.08
CA LEU A 41 -2.56 -1.27 -4.62
C LEU A 41 -2.08 -2.01 -3.37
N LEU A 42 -2.95 -2.22 -2.38
CA LEU A 42 -2.61 -2.94 -1.16
C LEU A 42 -2.40 -4.44 -1.43
N THR A 43 -3.21 -5.06 -2.29
CA THR A 43 -3.03 -6.45 -2.73
C THR A 43 -1.67 -6.64 -3.39
N PHE A 44 -1.24 -5.69 -4.23
CA PHE A 44 0.11 -5.72 -4.80
C PHE A 44 1.16 -5.74 -3.67
N LEU A 45 1.08 -4.82 -2.72
CA LEU A 45 2.05 -4.75 -1.62
C LEU A 45 2.02 -5.98 -0.71
N ALA A 46 0.88 -6.66 -0.60
CA ALA A 46 0.72 -7.85 0.22
C ALA A 46 1.43 -9.08 -0.35
N LYS A 47 1.77 -9.08 -1.65
CA LYS A 47 2.51 -10.20 -2.25
C LYS A 47 3.91 -10.31 -1.65
N GLY A 48 4.23 -11.49 -1.13
CA GLY A 48 5.50 -11.76 -0.44
C GLY A 48 6.75 -11.41 -1.25
N GLU A 49 6.70 -11.54 -2.57
CA GLU A 49 7.79 -11.15 -3.48
C GLU A 49 8.21 -9.68 -3.31
N HIS A 50 7.26 -8.77 -3.09
CA HIS A 50 7.52 -7.34 -2.94
C HIS A 50 7.91 -6.97 -1.50
N ALA A 51 7.56 -7.79 -0.52
CA ALA A 51 8.04 -7.64 0.85
C ALA A 51 9.53 -8.00 0.97
N ILE A 52 9.98 -9.01 0.21
CA ILE A 52 11.37 -9.52 0.25
C ILE A 52 12.28 -8.70 -0.66
N VAL A 53 11.95 -8.59 -1.94
CA VAL A 53 12.85 -7.99 -2.95
C VAL A 53 12.58 -6.50 -3.13
N GLY A 54 11.36 -6.04 -2.83
CA GLY A 54 10.85 -4.73 -3.20
C GLY A 54 10.22 -4.69 -4.59
N PHE A 55 9.89 -3.49 -5.04
CA PHE A 55 9.28 -3.25 -6.35
C PHE A 55 9.73 -1.93 -6.97
N ARG A 56 9.61 -1.81 -8.28
CA ARG A 56 9.87 -0.59 -9.05
C ARG A 56 8.56 -0.02 -9.57
N ASN A 57 8.60 1.22 -10.09
CA ASN A 57 7.41 1.84 -10.70
C ASN A 57 6.84 0.96 -11.83
N LYS A 58 7.69 0.38 -12.68
CA LYS A 58 7.25 -0.46 -13.81
C LYS A 58 6.45 -1.69 -13.35
N ASP A 59 6.79 -2.25 -12.18
CA ASP A 59 6.16 -3.46 -11.65
C ASP A 59 4.75 -3.10 -11.17
N LEU A 60 4.64 -2.06 -10.33
CA LEU A 60 3.36 -1.55 -9.86
C LEU A 60 2.48 -1.01 -11.00
N ARG A 61 3.06 -0.36 -12.02
CA ARG A 61 2.32 0.11 -13.19
C ARG A 61 1.75 -1.07 -13.97
N SER A 62 2.52 -2.13 -14.17
CA SER A 62 2.06 -3.33 -14.88
C SER A 62 0.92 -4.03 -14.15
N TRP A 63 0.89 -3.94 -12.81
CA TRP A 63 -0.18 -4.47 -11.98
C TRP A 63 -1.45 -3.60 -12.03
N LEU A 64 -1.32 -2.29 -11.82
CA LEU A 64 -2.47 -1.39 -11.75
C LEU A 64 -3.08 -1.08 -13.12
N TYR A 65 -2.24 -1.06 -14.16
CA TYR A 65 -2.58 -0.62 -15.51
C TYR A 65 -1.95 -1.55 -16.55
N PRO A 66 -2.33 -2.84 -16.60
CA PRO A 66 -1.77 -3.81 -17.53
C PRO A 66 -1.91 -3.38 -19.01
N GLU A 67 -3.00 -2.69 -19.34
CA GLU A 67 -3.28 -2.13 -20.65
C GLU A 67 -2.21 -1.12 -21.11
N SER A 68 -1.55 -0.45 -20.16
CA SER A 68 -0.57 0.58 -20.48
C SER A 68 0.60 0.08 -21.31
N LYS A 69 0.90 -1.23 -21.33
CA LYS A 69 2.00 -1.78 -22.14
C LYS A 69 1.75 -1.71 -23.64
N ARG A 70 0.49 -1.71 -24.07
CA ARG A 70 0.10 -1.70 -25.49
C ARG A 70 -0.11 -0.29 -26.05
N LEU A 71 -0.03 0.71 -25.19
CA LEU A 71 -0.28 2.10 -25.53
C LEU A 71 0.97 2.80 -26.07
N THR A 72 0.75 3.98 -26.65
CA THR A 72 1.82 4.85 -27.16
C THR A 72 2.80 5.24 -26.03
N LYS A 73 4.01 5.67 -26.40
CA LYS A 73 5.03 6.11 -25.43
C LYS A 73 4.54 7.25 -24.54
N ASP A 74 3.75 8.17 -25.08
CA ASP A 74 3.21 9.31 -24.34
C ASP A 74 2.17 8.89 -23.31
N GLU A 75 1.27 7.97 -23.68
CA GLU A 75 0.31 7.39 -22.74
C GLU A 75 1.01 6.58 -21.65
N GLN A 76 2.02 5.78 -22.01
CA GLN A 76 2.86 5.07 -21.04
C GLN A 76 3.50 6.02 -20.02
N LYS A 77 3.96 7.20 -20.46
CA LYS A 77 4.50 8.24 -19.58
C LYS A 77 3.43 8.79 -18.63
N ARG A 78 2.19 8.99 -19.10
CA ARG A 78 1.06 9.42 -18.25
C ARG A 78 0.77 8.40 -17.14
N TYR A 79 0.71 7.10 -17.48
CA TYR A 79 0.53 6.02 -16.50
C TYR A 79 1.71 5.92 -15.52
N SER A 80 2.95 6.05 -15.99
CA SER A 80 4.14 6.10 -15.13
C SER A 80 4.07 7.26 -14.12
N GLY A 81 3.59 8.43 -14.56
CA GLY A 81 3.31 9.58 -13.70
C GLY A 81 2.22 9.30 -12.66
N ARG A 82 1.10 8.67 -13.07
CA ARG A 82 0.03 8.24 -12.15
C ARG A 82 0.55 7.26 -11.11
N THR A 83 1.31 6.25 -11.51
CA THR A 83 1.95 5.29 -10.59
C THR A 83 2.93 5.97 -9.64
N THR A 84 3.72 6.94 -10.12
CA THR A 84 4.65 7.70 -9.27
C THR A 84 3.90 8.47 -8.17
N ARG A 85 2.73 9.04 -8.48
CA ARG A 85 1.87 9.71 -7.48
C ARG A 85 1.35 8.72 -6.44
N ARG A 86 0.98 7.50 -6.83
CA ARG A 86 0.57 6.41 -5.91
C ARG A 86 1.72 5.98 -4.98
N ILE A 87 2.92 5.77 -5.54
CA ILE A 87 4.14 5.49 -4.75
C ILE A 87 4.43 6.62 -3.77
N LYS A 88 4.32 7.87 -4.22
CA LYS A 88 4.53 9.05 -3.37
C LYS A 88 3.53 9.09 -2.22
N LEU A 89 2.26 8.76 -2.46
CA LEU A 89 1.23 8.66 -1.43
C LEU A 89 1.64 7.66 -0.33
N LEU A 90 2.01 6.43 -0.72
CA LEU A 90 2.50 5.40 0.21
C LEU A 90 3.72 5.85 1.01
N ARG A 91 4.68 6.53 0.35
CA ARG A 91 5.89 7.06 1.01
C ARG A 91 5.58 8.16 2.02
N VAL A 92 4.63 9.04 1.70
CA VAL A 92 4.24 10.12 2.59
C VAL A 92 3.62 9.56 3.86
N HIS A 93 2.80 8.52 3.75
CA HIS A 93 2.22 7.76 4.87
C HIS A 93 3.22 6.85 5.60
N GLY A 94 4.43 6.69 5.07
CA GLY A 94 5.50 5.90 5.66
C GLY A 94 5.35 4.39 5.49
N LEU A 95 4.47 3.93 4.58
CA LEU A 95 4.23 2.51 4.32
C LEU A 95 5.34 1.86 3.50
N ILE A 96 6.00 2.65 2.66
CA ILE A 96 7.15 2.21 1.86
C ILE A 96 8.30 3.21 1.97
N LYS A 97 9.53 2.74 1.77
CA LYS A 97 10.73 3.57 1.65
C LYS A 97 11.44 3.29 0.33
N LYS A 98 12.15 4.30 -0.18
CA LYS A 98 12.99 4.16 -1.38
C LYS A 98 14.34 3.59 -0.96
N VAL A 99 14.84 2.60 -1.69
CA VAL A 99 16.19 2.05 -1.50
C VAL A 99 17.20 3.07 -2.02
N ALA A 100 18.27 3.31 -1.26
CA ALA A 100 19.30 4.25 -1.65
C ALA A 100 19.97 3.82 -2.97
N ARG A 101 20.29 4.79 -3.84
CA ARG A 101 20.97 4.57 -5.13
C ARG A 101 20.21 3.67 -6.14
N GLU A 102 18.98 3.31 -5.85
CA GLU A 102 18.16 2.46 -6.71
C GLU A 102 16.77 3.05 -6.98
N ASN A 103 16.14 2.64 -8.08
CA ASN A 103 14.74 2.96 -8.39
C ASN A 103 13.76 1.92 -7.81
N ARG A 104 14.07 1.45 -6.61
CA ARG A 104 13.37 0.37 -5.91
C ARG A 104 12.75 0.89 -4.62
N TYR A 105 11.60 0.32 -4.28
CA TYR A 105 10.84 0.62 -3.07
C TYR A 105 10.62 -0.67 -2.30
N ILE A 106 10.69 -0.58 -0.98
CA ILE A 106 10.47 -1.70 -0.06
C ILE A 106 9.46 -1.28 1.00
N LEU A 107 8.68 -2.25 1.48
CA LEU A 107 7.80 -2.03 2.61
C LEU A 107 8.59 -1.69 3.88
N THR A 108 8.01 -0.81 4.68
CA THR A 108 8.48 -0.58 6.06
C THR A 108 7.78 -1.54 7.01
N ALA A 109 8.26 -1.68 8.24
CA ALA A 109 7.53 -2.45 9.27
C ALA A 109 6.09 -1.95 9.47
N LYS A 110 5.89 -0.62 9.45
CA LYS A 110 4.56 0.01 9.46
C LYS A 110 3.72 -0.42 8.26
N GLY A 111 4.32 -0.42 7.07
CA GLY A 111 3.67 -0.85 5.84
C GLY A 111 3.25 -2.32 5.86
N GLN A 112 4.14 -3.21 6.30
CA GLN A 112 3.87 -4.64 6.43
C GLN A 112 2.70 -4.87 7.40
N LYS A 113 2.74 -4.25 8.58
CA LYS A 113 1.67 -4.34 9.58
C LYS A 113 0.33 -3.84 9.03
N PHE A 114 0.33 -2.66 8.40
CA PHE A 114 -0.89 -2.06 7.83
C PHE A 114 -1.50 -2.90 6.70
N VAL A 115 -0.67 -3.32 5.73
CA VAL A 115 -1.12 -4.14 4.61
C VAL A 115 -1.59 -5.51 5.10
N GLY A 116 -0.83 -6.16 5.97
CA GLY A 116 -1.20 -7.45 6.55
C GLY A 116 -2.53 -7.38 7.28
N ALA A 117 -2.69 -6.42 8.20
CA ALA A 117 -3.93 -6.26 8.96
C ALA A 117 -5.15 -6.02 8.06
N LEU A 118 -5.03 -5.19 7.02
CA LEU A 118 -6.14 -4.91 6.11
C LEU A 118 -6.47 -6.09 5.19
N MET A 119 -5.47 -6.81 4.68
CA MET A 119 -5.72 -7.99 3.85
C MET A 119 -6.36 -9.10 4.67
N SER A 120 -5.90 -9.33 5.91
CA SER A 120 -6.56 -10.25 6.84
C SER A 120 -8.00 -9.82 7.12
N ALA A 121 -8.23 -8.54 7.44
CA ALA A 121 -9.59 -8.03 7.68
C ALA A 121 -10.50 -8.17 6.45
N SER A 122 -9.97 -8.02 5.24
CA SER A 122 -10.74 -8.17 4.01
C SER A 122 -11.11 -9.62 3.65
N ALA A 123 -10.39 -10.60 4.23
CA ALA A 123 -10.61 -12.02 3.98
C ALA A 123 -11.56 -12.69 4.99
N VAL A 124 -11.81 -12.04 6.13
CA VAL A 124 -12.68 -12.56 7.19
C VAL A 124 -14.14 -12.23 6.86
N ASP A 125 -15.03 -13.21 7.06
CA ASP A 125 -16.46 -13.03 6.91
C ASP A 125 -17.07 -12.30 8.13
N ILE A 126 -18.25 -11.68 7.94
CA ILE A 126 -18.86 -10.88 9.01
C ILE A 126 -19.15 -11.73 10.25
N LYS A 127 -19.59 -12.99 10.07
CA LYS A 127 -19.86 -13.92 11.18
C LYS A 127 -18.59 -14.29 11.95
N GLY A 128 -17.50 -14.60 11.24
CA GLY A 128 -16.20 -14.84 11.86
C GLY A 128 -15.70 -13.60 12.59
N LEU A 129 -15.84 -12.41 12.00
CA LEU A 129 -15.44 -11.15 12.64
C LEU A 129 -16.21 -10.88 13.93
N THR A 130 -17.53 -11.10 13.94
CA THR A 130 -18.35 -10.90 15.14
C THR A 130 -18.00 -11.90 16.25
N ASN A 131 -17.70 -13.14 15.90
CA ASN A 131 -17.30 -14.17 16.87
C ASN A 131 -15.94 -13.88 17.52
N ILE A 132 -15.02 -13.25 16.79
CA ILE A 132 -13.71 -12.84 17.32
C ILE A 132 -13.83 -11.60 18.23
N ALA A 133 -14.84 -10.75 17.99
CA ALA A 133 -15.05 -9.51 18.71
C ALA A 133 -15.96 -9.61 19.95
N ALA A 134 -16.71 -10.71 20.06
CA ALA A 134 -17.56 -11.04 21.20
C ALA A 134 -16.73 -11.63 22.36
#